data_AF-A0A6G3YZQ5-F1
#
_entry.id   AF-A0A6G3YZQ5-F1
#
_cell.length_a   1.000
_cell.length_b   1.000
_cell.length_c   1.000
_cell.angle_alpha   90.00
_cell.angle_beta   90.00
_cell.angle_gamma   90.00
#
_symmetry.space_group_name_H-M   'P 1'
#
loop_
_entity.id
_entity.type
_entity.pdbx_description
1 polymer ?
#
loop_
_entity_poly.entity_id
_entity_poly.type
_entity_poly.pdbx_seq_one_letter_code
_entity_poly.pdbx_strand_id
1 'polypeptide(L)'
;MPSQLRSRRSGKRRTSTGDDWRNLTSRLNKRNKRDKTKSSSTEKTEFRVPWLLIGAASLIAGAALHTHKPGLANLLGWCGLGLLVWRCWKAFTKKWGNPWAIAAWIASGVLGLLLLYLFFQSAHIYASLGQSLVPDQSPVAWGSLGAQTLAQWGIGGWLLSLPLSFLAHLVHGLRLTTMGVVGVLAFAVIQTAECMPRIIRSSPRAMKSMIKAFEKFKKLEPQKGSSRTLSKLYEAHNDYYENFLTGLDTARLVAYTIDLVCCLIGAPIIIGGYQDFSIITAEIDWANVGRIVITLGLFEFVVWVLVQCSKAAYFYSNVEPEKKA
;
A
#
# COMPACT_ATOMS: atom_id res chain seq x y z
N MET A 1 24.58 -61.46 -37.99
CA MET A 1 24.58 -60.63 -36.77
C MET A 1 23.23 -59.94 -36.63
N PRO A 2 22.39 -60.29 -35.65
CA PRO A 2 21.10 -59.62 -35.41
C PRO A 2 21.21 -58.62 -34.25
N SER A 3 20.90 -57.35 -34.50
CA SER A 3 20.83 -56.28 -33.50
C SER A 3 19.42 -56.18 -32.91
N GLN A 4 19.31 -56.42 -31.60
CA GLN A 4 18.05 -56.47 -30.85
C GLN A 4 17.42 -55.08 -30.64
N LEU A 5 16.12 -54.99 -30.95
CA LEU A 5 15.21 -53.91 -30.61
C LEU A 5 14.80 -53.99 -29.13
N ARG A 6 15.16 -52.98 -28.34
CA ARG A 6 14.74 -52.85 -26.93
C ARG A 6 13.52 -51.95 -26.82
N SER A 7 12.35 -52.53 -26.52
CA SER A 7 11.11 -51.80 -26.28
C SER A 7 11.12 -51.10 -24.91
N ARG A 8 11.00 -49.78 -24.90
CA ARG A 8 10.80 -48.96 -23.70
C ARG A 8 9.32 -48.96 -23.33
N ARG A 9 8.95 -49.69 -22.27
CA ARG A 9 7.63 -49.59 -21.63
C ARG A 9 7.47 -48.20 -21.00
N SER A 10 6.52 -47.40 -21.49
CA SER A 10 6.10 -46.16 -20.85
C SER A 10 5.15 -46.48 -19.69
N GLY A 11 5.64 -46.35 -18.46
CA GLY A 11 4.81 -46.44 -17.26
C GLY A 11 4.01 -45.15 -17.08
N LYS A 12 2.70 -45.22 -17.30
CA LYS A 12 1.75 -44.12 -17.10
C LYS A 12 1.58 -43.91 -15.58
N ARG A 13 2.38 -43.02 -14.98
CA ARG A 13 2.19 -42.55 -13.59
C ARG A 13 0.86 -41.77 -13.52
N ARG A 14 -0.19 -42.40 -12.99
CA ARG A 14 -1.39 -41.70 -12.51
C ARG A 14 -0.98 -40.85 -11.30
N THR A 15 -0.93 -39.54 -11.47
CA THR A 15 -0.81 -38.57 -10.39
C THR A 15 -2.11 -38.55 -9.59
N SER A 16 -2.13 -39.27 -8.47
CA SER A 16 -3.15 -39.16 -7.41
C SER A 16 -2.93 -37.85 -6.65
N THR A 17 -3.21 -36.71 -7.29
CA THR A 17 -3.13 -35.39 -6.65
C THR A 17 -4.45 -34.98 -6.00
N GLY A 18 -5.57 -35.63 -6.33
CA GLY A 18 -6.90 -35.28 -5.80
C GLY A 18 -7.17 -35.77 -4.37
N ASP A 19 -6.70 -36.97 -4.03
CA ASP A 19 -7.01 -37.60 -2.73
C ASP A 19 -6.15 -37.05 -1.58
N ASP A 20 -4.95 -36.56 -1.89
CA ASP A 20 -4.04 -35.97 -0.92
C ASP A 20 -4.59 -34.66 -0.32
N TRP A 21 -5.29 -33.83 -1.10
CA TRP A 21 -5.83 -32.55 -0.63
C TRP A 21 -6.99 -32.71 0.37
N ARG A 22 -7.84 -33.74 0.22
CA ARG A 22 -8.92 -34.03 1.18
C ARG A 22 -8.37 -34.56 2.51
N ASN A 23 -7.30 -35.36 2.45
CA ASN A 23 -6.63 -35.85 3.65
C ASN A 23 -5.89 -34.72 4.40
N LEU A 24 -5.34 -33.74 3.69
CA LEU A 24 -4.68 -32.59 4.31
C LEU A 24 -5.66 -31.70 5.08
N THR A 25 -6.81 -31.38 4.49
CA THR A 25 -7.82 -30.49 5.10
C THR A 25 -8.48 -31.11 6.34
N SER A 26 -8.74 -32.43 6.34
CA SER A 26 -9.28 -33.12 7.51
C SER A 26 -8.30 -33.17 8.70
N ARG A 27 -6.99 -33.29 8.43
CA ARG A 27 -5.93 -33.25 9.46
C ARG A 27 -5.78 -31.85 10.07
N LEU A 28 -5.89 -30.79 9.24
CA LEU A 28 -5.87 -29.40 9.71
C LEU A 28 -7.07 -29.09 10.64
N ASN A 29 -8.26 -29.55 10.27
CA ASN A 29 -9.46 -29.32 11.08
C ASN A 29 -9.42 -30.03 12.46
N LYS A 30 -8.81 -31.22 12.54
CA LYS A 30 -8.64 -31.94 13.83
C LYS A 30 -7.62 -31.27 14.75
N ARG A 31 -6.53 -30.70 14.23
CA ARG A 31 -5.54 -29.95 15.04
C ARG A 31 -6.14 -28.67 15.61
N ASN A 32 -6.91 -27.93 14.80
CA ASN A 32 -7.53 -26.67 15.21
C ASN A 32 -8.52 -26.84 16.39
N LYS A 33 -9.15 -28.02 16.52
CA LYS A 33 -10.01 -28.36 17.67
C LYS A 33 -9.25 -28.64 18.97
N ARG A 34 -8.02 -29.19 18.92
CA ARG A 34 -7.22 -29.50 20.12
C ARG A 34 -6.52 -28.27 20.70
N ASP A 35 -6.12 -27.32 19.86
CA ASP A 35 -5.41 -26.12 20.33
C ASP A 35 -6.37 -25.12 21.01
N LYS A 36 -7.66 -25.12 20.63
CA LYS A 36 -8.70 -24.31 21.30
C LYS A 36 -8.96 -24.72 22.75
N THR A 37 -8.84 -26.01 23.11
CA THR A 37 -9.12 -26.48 24.48
C THR A 37 -7.96 -26.29 25.45
N LYS A 38 -6.70 -26.19 24.97
CA LYS A 38 -5.54 -25.94 25.84
C LYS A 38 -5.28 -24.45 26.12
N SER A 39 -5.66 -23.54 25.22
CA SER A 39 -5.38 -22.11 25.44
C SER A 39 -6.23 -21.45 26.53
N SER A 40 -7.43 -21.99 26.85
CA SER A 40 -8.38 -21.30 27.74
C SER A 40 -8.05 -21.38 29.24
N SER A 41 -7.18 -22.30 29.69
CA SER A 41 -6.86 -22.45 31.11
C SER A 41 -5.60 -21.68 31.55
N THR A 42 -4.60 -21.52 30.67
CA THR A 42 -3.36 -20.77 30.96
C THR A 42 -3.48 -19.27 30.75
N GLU A 43 -4.46 -18.79 29.99
CA GLU A 43 -4.63 -17.37 29.67
C GLU A 43 -5.18 -16.54 30.85
N LYS A 44 -5.92 -17.18 31.78
CA LYS A 44 -6.54 -16.49 32.93
C LYS A 44 -5.57 -16.13 34.05
N THR A 45 -4.44 -16.84 34.19
CA THR A 45 -3.43 -16.59 35.23
C THR A 45 -2.37 -15.56 34.80
N GLU A 46 -2.03 -15.47 33.50
CA GLU A 46 -1.05 -14.48 33.01
C GLU A 46 -1.58 -13.04 33.04
N PHE A 47 -2.90 -12.82 33.03
CA PHE A 47 -3.49 -11.49 32.96
C PHE A 47 -3.62 -10.77 34.32
N ARG A 48 -3.57 -11.47 35.45
CA ARG A 48 -3.81 -10.86 36.78
C ARG A 48 -2.57 -10.21 37.41
N VAL A 49 -1.39 -10.76 37.17
CA VAL A 49 -0.11 -10.25 37.73
C VAL A 49 0.29 -8.86 37.21
N PRO A 50 0.08 -8.50 35.92
CA PRO A 50 0.47 -7.19 35.37
C PRO A 50 -0.36 -6.01 35.88
N TRP A 51 -1.66 -6.19 36.10
CA TRP A 51 -2.52 -5.13 36.64
C TRP A 51 -2.16 -4.75 38.07
N LEU A 52 -1.68 -5.72 38.87
CA LEU A 52 -1.16 -5.46 40.22
C LEU A 52 0.13 -4.64 40.18
N LEU A 53 1.03 -4.89 39.21
CA LEU A 53 2.26 -4.11 39.05
C LEU A 53 2.02 -2.70 38.51
N ILE A 54 1.05 -2.52 37.60
CA ILE A 54 0.63 -1.19 37.13
C ILE A 54 -0.05 -0.42 38.25
N GLY A 55 -0.93 -1.07 39.03
CA GLY A 55 -1.55 -0.47 40.22
C GLY A 55 -0.52 -0.06 41.27
N ALA A 56 0.48 -0.90 41.53
CA ALA A 56 1.57 -0.60 42.46
C ALA A 56 2.46 0.55 41.97
N ALA A 57 2.80 0.59 40.67
CA ALA A 57 3.60 1.68 40.09
C ALA A 57 2.86 3.02 40.12
N SER A 58 1.55 3.02 39.84
CA SER A 58 0.70 4.22 39.94
C SER A 58 0.56 4.72 41.39
N LEU A 59 0.46 3.80 42.36
CA LEU A 59 0.45 4.13 43.79
C LEU A 59 1.78 4.73 44.26
N ILE A 60 2.92 4.19 43.81
CA ILE A 60 4.26 4.72 44.15
C ILE A 60 4.48 6.09 43.51
N ALA A 61 4.04 6.30 42.27
CA ALA A 61 4.10 7.61 41.61
C ALA A 61 3.21 8.66 42.32
N GLY A 62 2.01 8.26 42.76
CA GLY A 62 1.13 9.10 43.58
C GLY A 62 1.73 9.45 44.94
N ALA A 63 2.39 8.50 45.61
CA ALA A 63 3.10 8.75 46.87
C ALA A 63 4.32 9.66 46.69
N ALA A 64 5.06 9.53 45.58
CA ALA A 64 6.22 10.38 45.29
C ALA A 64 5.83 11.85 45.01
N LEU A 65 4.68 12.10 44.39
CA LEU A 65 4.12 13.44 44.19
C LEU A 65 3.87 14.19 45.51
N HIS A 66 3.61 13.47 46.61
CA HIS A 66 3.44 14.04 47.94
C HIS A 66 4.77 14.42 48.64
N THR A 67 5.93 13.99 48.14
CA THR A 67 7.22 14.16 48.83
C THR A 67 8.06 15.37 48.36
N HIS A 68 7.48 16.32 47.63
CA HIS A 68 8.14 17.55 47.14
C HIS A 68 9.45 17.33 46.35
N LYS A 69 9.71 16.14 45.81
CA LYS A 69 10.86 15.84 44.94
C LYS A 69 10.42 15.59 43.49
N PRO A 70 10.20 16.66 42.69
CA PRO A 70 9.62 16.55 41.34
C PRO A 70 10.49 15.73 40.36
N GLY A 71 11.82 15.74 40.54
CA GLY A 71 12.73 14.99 39.66
C GLY A 71 12.57 13.47 39.75
N LEU A 72 12.35 12.94 40.96
CA LEU A 72 12.21 11.49 41.18
C LEU A 72 10.83 10.98 40.74
N ALA A 73 9.78 11.79 40.95
CA ALA A 73 8.44 11.50 40.46
C ALA A 73 8.38 11.44 38.92
N ASN A 74 9.03 12.39 38.23
CA ASN A 74 9.11 12.39 36.78
C ASN A 74 9.88 11.18 36.25
N LEU A 75 11.05 10.85 36.82
CA LEU A 75 11.83 9.68 36.43
C LEU A 75 11.01 8.38 36.57
N LEU A 76 10.34 8.19 37.71
CA LEU A 76 9.50 7.01 37.95
C LEU A 76 8.29 6.96 37.00
N GLY A 77 7.69 8.11 36.68
CA GLY A 77 6.63 8.22 35.69
C GLY A 77 7.08 7.80 34.29
N TRP A 78 8.26 8.27 33.85
CA TRP A 78 8.84 7.88 32.56
C TRP A 78 9.22 6.40 32.52
N CYS A 79 9.78 5.85 33.60
CA CYS A 79 10.07 4.41 33.71
C CYS A 79 8.78 3.57 33.66
N GLY A 80 7.72 4.01 34.34
CA GLY A 80 6.40 3.37 34.30
C GLY A 80 5.78 3.39 32.91
N LEU A 81 5.84 4.54 32.22
CA LEU A 81 5.35 4.69 30.84
C LEU A 81 6.16 3.81 29.87
N GLY A 82 7.50 3.79 30.00
CA GLY A 82 8.37 2.93 29.19
C GLY A 82 8.07 1.44 29.37
N LEU A 83 7.84 0.98 30.61
CA LEU A 83 7.43 -0.39 30.91
C LEU A 83 6.03 -0.71 30.36
N LEU A 84 5.09 0.23 30.43
CA LEU A 84 3.74 0.08 29.88
C LEU A 84 3.79 -0.02 28.35
N VAL A 85 4.51 0.88 27.68
CA VAL A 85 4.73 0.83 26.22
C VAL A 85 5.41 -0.47 25.81
N TRP A 86 6.46 -0.92 26.53
CA TRP A 86 7.13 -2.18 26.25
C TRP A 86 6.23 -3.39 26.46
N ARG A 87 5.37 -3.40 27.49
CA ARG A 87 4.41 -4.48 27.74
C ARG A 87 3.25 -4.47 26.75
N CYS A 88 2.73 -3.30 26.39
CA CYS A 88 1.78 -3.13 25.30
C CYS A 88 2.38 -3.63 23.99
N TRP A 89 3.64 -3.28 23.70
CA TRP A 89 4.40 -3.79 22.57
C TRP A 89 4.55 -5.31 22.62
N LYS A 90 4.96 -5.89 23.75
CA LYS A 90 5.12 -7.35 23.91
C LYS A 90 3.79 -8.10 23.82
N ALA A 91 2.71 -7.55 24.38
CA ALA A 91 1.37 -8.11 24.27
C ALA A 91 0.83 -7.99 22.83
N PHE A 92 1.12 -6.87 22.18
CA PHE A 92 0.82 -6.63 20.76
C PHE A 92 1.59 -7.62 19.89
N THR A 93 2.90 -7.81 20.07
CA THR A 93 3.70 -8.78 19.32
C THR A 93 3.31 -10.23 19.62
N LYS A 94 2.97 -10.57 20.87
CA LYS A 94 2.49 -11.92 21.23
C LYS A 94 1.12 -12.22 20.62
N LYS A 95 0.22 -11.24 20.52
CA LYS A 95 -1.12 -11.38 19.95
C LYS A 95 -1.13 -11.34 18.41
N TRP A 96 -0.18 -10.65 17.80
CA TRP A 96 -0.12 -10.44 16.33
C TRP A 96 0.86 -11.37 15.60
N GLY A 97 1.59 -12.24 16.33
CA GLY A 97 2.46 -13.25 15.73
C GLY A 97 3.83 -12.72 15.29
N ASN A 98 4.29 -13.13 14.11
CA ASN A 98 5.65 -12.91 13.59
C ASN A 98 6.08 -11.41 13.66
N PRO A 99 7.14 -11.04 14.40
CA PRO A 99 7.55 -9.64 14.55
C PRO A 99 7.90 -8.96 13.22
N TRP A 100 8.35 -9.74 12.23
CA TRP A 100 8.61 -9.25 10.88
C TRP A 100 7.35 -8.80 10.14
N ALA A 101 6.22 -9.45 10.40
CA ALA A 101 4.94 -9.02 9.84
C ALA A 101 4.55 -7.65 10.42
N ILE A 102 4.72 -7.46 11.73
CA ILE A 102 4.40 -6.17 12.40
C ILE A 102 5.31 -5.05 11.89
N ALA A 103 6.62 -5.30 11.78
CA ALA A 103 7.56 -4.35 11.20
C ALA A 103 7.15 -3.96 9.77
N ALA A 104 6.75 -4.94 8.94
CA ALA A 104 6.26 -4.69 7.59
C ALA A 104 4.95 -3.88 7.57
N TRP A 105 4.02 -4.12 8.51
CA TRP A 105 2.80 -3.32 8.66
C TRP A 105 3.10 -1.87 9.04
N ILE A 106 3.98 -1.64 10.02
CA ILE A 106 4.39 -0.30 10.44
C ILE A 106 5.09 0.43 9.29
N ALA A 107 6.03 -0.24 8.61
CA ALA A 107 6.69 0.32 7.45
C ALA A 107 5.70 0.68 6.33
N SER A 108 4.71 -0.18 6.08
CA SER A 108 3.64 0.11 5.11
C SER A 108 2.79 1.30 5.53
N GLY A 109 2.50 1.47 6.83
CA GLY A 109 1.79 2.63 7.37
C GLY A 109 2.57 3.93 7.20
N VAL A 110 3.87 3.93 7.52
CA VAL A 110 4.76 5.08 7.31
C VAL A 110 4.87 5.43 5.83
N LEU A 111 5.07 4.44 4.95
CA LEU A 111 5.10 4.64 3.51
C LEU A 111 3.76 5.14 2.97
N GLY A 112 2.63 4.72 3.54
CA GLY A 112 1.31 5.23 3.19
C GLY A 112 1.15 6.72 3.54
N LEU A 113 1.65 7.15 4.71
CA LEU A 113 1.65 8.57 5.09
C LEU A 113 2.59 9.39 4.20
N LEU A 114 3.77 8.86 3.88
CA LEU A 114 4.68 9.49 2.94
C LEU A 114 4.03 9.61 1.55
N LEU A 115 3.39 8.56 1.06
CA LEU A 115 2.69 8.57 -0.23
C LEU A 115 1.57 9.60 -0.25
N LEU A 116 0.82 9.75 0.85
CA LEU A 116 -0.18 10.80 0.99
C LEU A 116 0.45 12.19 0.91
N TYR A 117 1.55 12.42 1.61
CA TYR A 117 2.28 13.69 1.54
C TYR A 117 2.78 13.99 0.12
N LEU A 118 3.40 13.01 -0.55
CA LEU A 118 3.87 13.17 -1.94
C LEU A 118 2.71 13.40 -2.91
N PHE A 119 1.57 12.72 -2.71
CA PHE A 119 0.36 12.97 -3.47
C PHE A 119 -0.07 14.43 -3.36
N PHE A 120 -0.07 15.01 -2.17
CA PHE A 120 -0.44 16.42 -1.98
C PHE A 120 0.55 17.38 -2.64
N GLN A 121 1.86 17.10 -2.59
CA GLN A 121 2.86 17.92 -3.29
C GLN A 121 2.66 17.90 -4.80
N SER A 122 2.44 16.72 -5.40
CA SER A 122 2.19 16.58 -6.83
C SER A 122 0.83 17.16 -7.25
N ALA A 123 -0.21 16.93 -6.46
CA ALA A 123 -1.55 17.44 -6.71
C ALA A 123 -1.58 18.98 -6.75
N HIS A 124 -0.69 19.65 -6.03
CA HIS A 124 -0.59 21.11 -6.07
C HIS A 124 -0.20 21.62 -7.46
N ILE A 125 0.69 20.93 -8.20
CA ILE A 125 1.09 21.31 -9.56
C ILE A 125 -0.12 21.28 -10.50
N TYR A 126 -0.92 20.24 -10.38
CA TYR A 126 -2.11 20.05 -11.20
C TYR A 126 -3.26 20.97 -10.80
N ALA A 127 -3.40 21.26 -9.51
CA ALA A 127 -4.35 22.24 -9.01
C ALA A 127 -4.02 23.64 -9.56
N SER A 128 -2.74 24.05 -9.53
CA SER A 128 -2.30 25.33 -10.10
C SER A 128 -2.45 25.36 -11.63
N LEU A 129 -2.18 24.24 -12.31
CA LEU A 129 -2.43 24.14 -13.75
C LEU A 129 -3.92 24.34 -14.07
N GLY A 130 -4.81 23.68 -13.32
CA GLY A 130 -6.25 23.87 -13.47
C GLY A 130 -6.69 25.32 -13.20
N GLN A 131 -6.13 25.98 -12.19
CA GLN A 131 -6.39 27.40 -11.90
C GLN A 131 -5.92 28.31 -13.05
N SER A 132 -4.77 28.01 -13.66
CA SER A 132 -4.24 28.83 -14.75
C SER A 132 -5.13 28.82 -16.00
N LEU A 133 -5.95 27.78 -16.18
CA LEU A 133 -6.90 27.69 -17.29
C LEU A 133 -8.10 28.64 -17.10
N VAL A 134 -8.47 28.97 -15.86
CA VAL A 134 -9.57 29.88 -15.54
C VAL A 134 -9.21 30.71 -14.29
N PRO A 135 -8.50 31.85 -14.46
CA PRO A 135 -7.89 32.59 -13.35
C PRO A 135 -8.90 33.25 -12.39
N ASP A 136 -10.12 33.54 -12.84
CA ASP A 136 -11.13 34.27 -12.05
C ASP A 136 -12.03 33.37 -11.18
N GLN A 137 -11.63 32.11 -10.95
CA GLN A 137 -12.41 31.21 -10.11
C GLN A 137 -12.13 31.44 -8.63
N SER A 138 -13.19 31.70 -7.86
CA SER A 138 -13.11 31.65 -6.41
C SER A 138 -12.78 30.22 -5.94
N PRO A 139 -11.94 30.06 -4.90
CA PRO A 139 -11.70 28.76 -4.30
C PRO A 139 -13.01 28.12 -3.86
N VAL A 140 -13.17 26.81 -4.10
CA VAL A 140 -14.35 26.08 -3.66
C VAL A 140 -14.37 26.09 -2.13
N ALA A 141 -15.46 26.55 -1.54
CA ALA A 141 -15.64 26.57 -0.09
C ALA A 141 -15.94 25.15 0.42
N TRP A 142 -14.89 24.39 0.70
CA TRP A 142 -15.00 22.99 1.18
C TRP A 142 -15.55 22.84 2.60
N GLY A 143 -15.74 23.95 3.33
CA GLY A 143 -16.16 23.93 4.73
C GLY A 143 -15.29 23.01 5.59
N SER A 144 -15.80 22.58 6.74
CA SER A 144 -15.11 21.59 7.59
C SER A 144 -15.32 20.14 7.14
N LEU A 145 -15.83 19.90 5.92
CA LEU A 145 -16.27 18.58 5.44
C LEU A 145 -17.22 17.84 6.39
N GLY A 146 -17.99 18.57 7.21
CA GLY A 146 -18.86 18.01 8.24
C GLY A 146 -18.15 17.60 9.53
N ALA A 147 -16.86 17.88 9.69
CA ALA A 147 -16.12 17.60 10.92
C ALA A 147 -16.71 18.32 12.14
N GLN A 148 -17.20 19.56 11.94
CA GLN A 148 -17.89 20.30 13.01
C GLN A 148 -19.20 19.62 13.44
N THR A 149 -19.93 19.03 12.50
CA THR A 149 -21.17 18.28 12.79
C THR A 149 -20.88 17.00 13.56
N LEU A 150 -19.83 16.28 13.20
CA LEU A 150 -19.43 15.05 13.89
C LEU A 150 -18.86 15.31 15.30
N ALA A 151 -18.13 16.41 15.48
CA ALA A 151 -17.57 16.77 16.78
C ALA A 151 -18.63 16.96 17.88
N GLN A 152 -19.89 17.24 17.50
CA GLN A 152 -20.99 17.43 18.44
C GLN A 152 -21.55 16.11 19.01
N TRP A 153 -21.21 14.94 18.45
CA TRP A 153 -21.76 13.64 18.85
C TRP A 153 -21.02 12.98 20.04
N GLY A 154 -20.40 13.80 20.91
CA GLY A 154 -19.63 13.34 22.07
C GLY A 154 -18.24 12.78 21.70
N ILE A 155 -17.65 11.98 22.59
CA ILE A 155 -16.25 11.49 22.47
C ILE A 155 -16.04 10.68 21.19
N GLY A 156 -17.01 9.84 20.81
CA GLY A 156 -16.95 9.06 19.56
C GLY A 156 -16.98 9.96 18.32
N GLY A 157 -17.82 11.00 18.35
CA GLY A 157 -17.88 12.02 17.31
C GLY A 157 -16.59 12.85 17.19
N TRP A 158 -15.98 13.21 18.31
CA TRP A 158 -14.70 13.92 18.34
C TRP A 158 -13.55 13.09 17.76
N LEU A 159 -13.46 11.80 18.07
CA LEU A 159 -12.44 10.93 17.48
C LEU A 159 -12.61 10.78 15.97
N LEU A 160 -13.85 10.70 15.49
CA LEU A 160 -14.15 10.64 14.06
C LEU A 160 -13.96 11.99 13.35
N SER A 161 -14.08 13.12 14.05
CA SER A 161 -13.88 14.45 13.45
C SER A 161 -12.42 14.80 13.21
N LEU A 162 -11.47 14.21 13.95
CA LEU A 162 -10.03 14.41 13.74
C LEU A 162 -9.55 14.09 12.31
N PRO A 163 -9.81 12.90 11.74
CA PRO A 163 -9.38 12.58 10.37
C PRO A 163 -10.07 13.46 9.32
N LEU A 164 -11.34 13.83 9.52
CA LEU A 164 -12.04 14.75 8.62
C LEU A 164 -11.49 16.17 8.72
N SER A 165 -11.14 16.64 9.92
CA SER A 165 -10.54 17.96 10.12
C SER A 165 -9.16 18.02 9.47
N PHE A 166 -8.37 16.96 9.60
CA PHE A 166 -7.09 16.81 8.92
C PHE A 166 -7.28 16.81 7.39
N LEU A 167 -8.26 16.06 6.87
CA LEU A 167 -8.58 16.05 5.44
C LEU A 167 -9.01 17.45 4.96
N ALA A 168 -9.84 18.16 5.73
CA ALA A 168 -10.28 19.52 5.41
C ALA A 168 -9.09 20.49 5.35
N HIS A 169 -8.15 20.41 6.30
CA HIS A 169 -6.93 21.22 6.26
C HIS A 169 -6.06 20.91 5.03
N LEU A 170 -5.93 19.63 4.69
CA LEU A 170 -5.20 19.21 3.49
C LEU A 170 -5.84 19.74 2.20
N VAL A 171 -7.17 19.64 2.09
CA VAL A 171 -7.94 20.16 0.96
C VAL A 171 -7.86 21.69 0.87
N HIS A 172 -7.92 22.39 2.01
CA HIS A 172 -7.72 23.84 2.05
C HIS A 172 -6.31 24.25 1.64
N GLY A 173 -5.29 23.46 2.00
CA GLY A 173 -3.90 23.69 1.60
C GLY A 173 -3.70 23.66 0.08
N LEU A 174 -4.53 22.93 -0.66
CA LEU A 174 -4.49 22.89 -2.12
C LEU A 174 -5.16 24.09 -2.81
N ARG A 175 -5.86 24.96 -2.05
CA ARG A 175 -6.63 26.12 -2.56
C ARG A 175 -7.48 25.78 -3.80
N LEU A 176 -8.10 24.61 -3.83
CA LEU A 176 -8.75 24.06 -5.02
C LEU A 176 -9.87 24.96 -5.55
N THR A 177 -9.72 25.44 -6.78
CA THR A 177 -10.82 25.95 -7.61
C THR A 177 -11.52 24.78 -8.30
N THR A 178 -12.66 25.01 -8.93
CA THR A 178 -13.38 23.96 -9.68
C THR A 178 -12.47 23.31 -10.74
N MET A 179 -11.71 24.10 -11.49
CA MET A 179 -10.75 23.57 -12.45
C MET A 179 -9.52 22.95 -11.78
N GLY A 180 -9.12 23.44 -10.60
CA GLY A 180 -8.11 22.80 -9.77
C GLY A 180 -8.50 21.37 -9.36
N VAL A 181 -9.77 21.11 -9.05
CA VAL A 181 -10.29 19.76 -8.77
C VAL A 181 -10.16 18.86 -9.99
N VAL A 182 -10.53 19.36 -11.18
CA VAL A 182 -10.37 18.61 -12.43
C VAL A 182 -8.90 18.28 -12.68
N GLY A 183 -8.00 19.22 -12.41
CA GLY A 183 -6.55 19.00 -12.45
C GLY A 183 -6.11 17.86 -11.53
N VAL A 184 -6.53 17.87 -10.26
CA VAL A 184 -6.19 16.80 -9.30
C VAL A 184 -6.78 15.45 -9.71
N LEU A 185 -7.97 15.41 -10.31
CA LEU A 185 -8.54 14.18 -10.85
C LEU A 185 -7.74 13.66 -12.05
N ALA A 186 -7.31 14.54 -12.94
CA ALA A 186 -6.44 14.18 -14.05
C ALA A 186 -5.10 13.62 -13.56
N PHE A 187 -4.49 14.25 -12.55
CA PHE A 187 -3.30 13.74 -11.86
C PHE A 187 -3.52 12.33 -11.33
N ALA A 188 -4.62 12.09 -10.59
CA ALA A 188 -4.90 10.77 -10.04
C ALA A 188 -5.03 9.68 -11.12
N VAL A 189 -5.61 10.01 -12.29
CA VAL A 189 -5.71 9.09 -13.42
C VAL A 189 -4.33 8.80 -14.03
N ILE A 190 -3.54 9.85 -14.29
CA ILE A 190 -2.18 9.73 -14.86
C ILE A 190 -1.29 8.92 -13.93
N GLN A 191 -1.25 9.28 -12.64
CA GLN A 191 -0.43 8.59 -11.64
C GLN A 191 -0.85 7.12 -11.46
N THR A 192 -2.16 6.84 -11.59
CA THR A 192 -2.66 5.45 -11.60
C THR A 192 -2.13 4.70 -12.82
N ALA A 193 -2.19 5.29 -14.03
CA ALA A 193 -1.66 4.68 -15.24
C ALA A 193 -0.14 4.41 -15.16
N GLU A 194 0.61 5.27 -14.48
CA GLU A 194 2.05 5.07 -14.25
C GLU A 194 2.33 3.95 -13.25
N CYS A 195 1.63 3.94 -12.11
CA CYS A 195 1.90 3.01 -11.02
C CYS A 195 1.33 1.61 -11.26
N MET A 196 0.19 1.51 -11.96
CA MET A 196 -0.58 0.28 -12.10
C MET A 196 0.22 -0.90 -12.68
N PRO A 197 1.01 -0.75 -13.77
CA PRO A 197 1.75 -1.88 -14.32
C PRO A 197 2.77 -2.47 -13.33
N ARG A 198 3.43 -1.62 -12.53
CA ARG A 198 4.35 -2.07 -11.47
C ARG A 198 3.60 -2.79 -10.36
N ILE A 199 2.45 -2.27 -9.92
CA ILE A 199 1.61 -2.89 -8.89
C ILE A 199 1.17 -4.29 -9.34
N ILE A 200 0.65 -4.41 -10.57
CA ILE A 200 0.17 -5.68 -11.14
C ILE A 200 1.29 -6.72 -11.19
N ARG A 201 2.48 -6.33 -11.69
CA ARG A 201 3.63 -7.24 -11.82
C ARG A 201 4.23 -7.65 -10.47
N SER A 202 4.24 -6.75 -9.51
CA SER A 202 4.92 -6.96 -8.22
C SER A 202 4.02 -7.66 -7.19
N SER A 203 2.70 -7.56 -7.32
CA SER A 203 1.74 -8.15 -6.39
C SER A 203 1.32 -9.57 -6.82
N PRO A 204 1.67 -10.63 -6.05
CA PRO A 204 1.27 -12.00 -6.37
C PRO A 204 -0.26 -12.16 -6.41
N ARG A 205 -0.98 -11.38 -5.59
CA ARG A 205 -2.45 -11.39 -5.56
C ARG A 205 -3.03 -10.79 -6.83
N ALA A 206 -2.51 -9.65 -7.28
CA ALA A 206 -2.96 -9.01 -8.51
C ALA A 206 -2.67 -9.91 -9.71
N MET A 207 -1.45 -10.46 -9.80
CA MET A 207 -1.06 -11.41 -10.84
C MET A 207 -1.96 -12.65 -10.85
N LYS A 208 -2.26 -13.24 -9.68
CA LYS A 208 -3.16 -14.40 -9.59
C LYS A 208 -4.59 -14.07 -10.02
N SER A 209 -5.12 -12.93 -9.60
CA SER A 209 -6.45 -12.46 -10.03
C SER A 209 -6.49 -12.22 -11.53
N MET A 210 -5.43 -11.64 -12.09
CA MET A 210 -5.27 -11.40 -13.51
C MET A 210 -5.21 -12.71 -14.30
N ILE A 211 -4.36 -13.67 -13.91
CA ILE A 211 -4.30 -15.02 -14.50
C ILE A 211 -5.68 -15.68 -14.46
N LYS A 212 -6.40 -15.63 -13.33
CA LYS A 212 -7.74 -16.19 -13.22
C LYS A 212 -8.76 -15.50 -14.13
N ALA A 213 -8.61 -14.20 -14.38
CA ALA A 213 -9.43 -13.48 -15.35
C ALA A 213 -9.10 -13.93 -16.79
N PHE A 214 -7.82 -14.18 -17.08
CA PHE A 214 -7.36 -14.67 -18.38
C PHE A 214 -7.61 -16.16 -18.62
N GLU A 215 -7.69 -17.00 -17.58
CA GLU A 215 -8.05 -18.43 -17.68
C GLU A 215 -9.46 -18.64 -18.26
N LYS A 216 -10.32 -17.61 -18.22
CA LYS A 216 -11.62 -17.62 -18.91
C LYS A 216 -11.48 -17.60 -20.43
N PHE A 217 -10.33 -17.16 -20.96
CA PHE A 217 -10.03 -17.20 -22.38
C PHE A 217 -9.50 -18.58 -22.74
N LYS A 218 -10.32 -19.36 -23.45
CA LYS A 218 -9.91 -20.66 -23.96
C LYS A 218 -8.97 -20.44 -25.14
N LYS A 219 -7.72 -20.92 -25.04
CA LYS A 219 -6.79 -20.91 -26.17
C LYS A 219 -7.44 -21.58 -27.37
N LEU A 220 -7.31 -20.93 -28.53
CA LEU A 220 -7.84 -21.42 -29.78
C LEU A 220 -6.73 -22.17 -30.52
N GLU A 221 -7.00 -23.43 -30.90
CA GLU A 221 -6.09 -24.20 -31.74
C GLU A 221 -6.41 -23.93 -33.21
N PRO A 222 -5.42 -23.59 -34.05
CA PRO A 222 -5.65 -23.41 -35.48
C PRO A 222 -6.09 -24.74 -36.11
N GLN A 223 -7.25 -24.73 -36.78
CA GLN A 223 -7.72 -25.90 -37.54
C GLN A 223 -6.84 -26.14 -38.76
N LYS A 224 -6.57 -27.41 -39.09
CA LYS A 224 -5.85 -27.79 -40.32
C LYS A 224 -6.63 -27.32 -41.54
N GLY A 225 -6.00 -26.51 -42.41
CA GLY A 225 -6.62 -25.93 -43.60
C GLY A 225 -7.23 -24.54 -43.39
N SER A 226 -7.08 -23.94 -42.21
CA SER A 226 -7.49 -22.56 -41.96
C SER A 226 -6.73 -21.55 -42.83
N SER A 227 -7.41 -20.48 -43.25
CA SER A 227 -6.79 -19.42 -44.05
C SER A 227 -5.69 -18.70 -43.25
N ARG A 228 -4.69 -18.16 -43.95
CA ARG A 228 -3.57 -17.43 -43.31
C ARG A 228 -4.05 -16.28 -42.42
N THR A 229 -5.16 -15.63 -42.78
CA THR A 229 -5.79 -14.57 -41.98
C THR A 229 -6.39 -15.11 -40.68
N LEU A 230 -7.03 -16.28 -40.72
CA LEU A 230 -7.60 -16.92 -39.53
C LEU A 230 -6.50 -17.41 -38.57
N SER A 231 -5.38 -17.91 -39.10
CA SER A 231 -4.19 -18.28 -38.29
C SER A 231 -3.65 -17.08 -37.50
N LYS A 232 -3.50 -15.91 -38.15
CA LYS A 232 -3.07 -14.67 -37.48
C LYS A 232 -4.05 -14.21 -36.39
N LEU A 233 -5.35 -14.42 -36.60
CA LEU A 233 -6.37 -14.06 -35.61
C LEU A 233 -6.31 -14.99 -34.38
N TYR A 234 -6.03 -16.27 -34.59
CA TYR A 234 -5.78 -17.22 -33.50
C TYR A 234 -4.51 -16.89 -32.71
N GLU A 235 -3.42 -16.53 -33.40
CA GLU A 235 -2.18 -16.06 -32.78
C GLU A 235 -2.45 -14.81 -31.93
N ALA A 236 -3.07 -13.76 -32.50
CA ALA A 236 -3.39 -12.53 -31.77
C ALA A 236 -4.30 -12.77 -30.56
N HIS A 237 -5.25 -13.71 -30.65
CA HIS A 237 -6.10 -14.09 -29.53
C HIS A 237 -5.33 -14.84 -28.43
N ASN A 238 -4.42 -15.73 -28.80
CA ASN A 238 -3.62 -16.50 -27.85
C ASN A 238 -2.53 -15.64 -27.18
N ASP A 239 -2.05 -14.60 -27.87
CA ASP A 239 -1.06 -13.65 -27.37
C ASP A 239 -1.69 -12.48 -26.61
N TYR A 240 -3.02 -12.50 -26.40
CA TYR A 240 -3.76 -11.42 -25.75
C TYR A 240 -3.21 -11.02 -24.38
N TYR A 241 -2.72 -11.99 -23.59
CA TYR A 241 -2.07 -11.73 -22.30
C TYR A 241 -0.78 -10.91 -22.44
N GLU A 242 0.07 -11.29 -23.40
CA GLU A 242 1.35 -10.61 -23.66
C GLU A 242 1.11 -9.22 -24.27
N ASN A 243 0.14 -9.11 -25.17
CA ASN A 243 -0.31 -7.85 -25.75
C ASN A 243 -0.90 -6.91 -24.68
N PHE A 244 -1.64 -7.45 -23.70
CA PHE A 244 -2.15 -6.67 -22.57
C PHE A 244 -1.01 -6.13 -21.70
N LEU A 245 -0.02 -6.97 -21.35
CA LEU A 245 1.14 -6.54 -20.57
C LEU A 245 1.99 -5.51 -21.31
N THR A 246 2.15 -5.66 -22.63
CA THR A 246 2.87 -4.70 -23.49
C THR A 246 2.09 -3.38 -23.58
N GLY A 247 0.77 -3.46 -23.76
CA GLY A 247 -0.13 -2.30 -23.77
C GLY A 247 -0.09 -1.50 -22.47
N LEU A 248 0.04 -2.18 -21.32
CA LEU A 248 0.24 -1.52 -20.03
C LEU A 248 1.56 -0.73 -19.95
N ASP A 249 2.65 -1.23 -20.54
CA ASP A 249 3.92 -0.49 -20.59
C ASP A 249 3.84 0.73 -21.50
N THR A 250 3.19 0.58 -22.67
CA THR A 250 2.93 1.70 -23.57
C THR A 250 2.08 2.77 -22.89
N ALA A 251 1.01 2.38 -22.20
CA ALA A 251 0.14 3.29 -21.46
C ALA A 251 0.92 4.04 -20.37
N ARG A 252 1.83 3.36 -19.66
CA ARG A 252 2.72 3.98 -18.67
C ARG A 252 3.69 4.97 -19.29
N LEU A 253 4.28 4.68 -20.44
CA LEU A 253 5.17 5.61 -21.14
C LEU A 253 4.41 6.86 -21.61
N VAL A 254 3.20 6.69 -22.12
CA VAL A 254 2.32 7.79 -22.51
C VAL A 254 1.95 8.64 -21.28
N ALA A 255 1.58 8.00 -20.17
CA ALA A 255 1.27 8.69 -18.91
C ALA A 255 2.47 9.53 -18.43
N TYR A 256 3.68 8.96 -18.42
CA TYR A 256 4.91 9.69 -18.10
C TYR A 256 5.17 10.90 -18.98
N THR A 257 4.90 10.76 -20.27
CA THR A 257 5.11 11.84 -21.23
C THR A 257 4.13 12.98 -20.95
N ILE A 258 2.86 12.65 -20.70
CA ILE A 258 1.83 13.62 -20.32
C ILE A 258 2.18 14.27 -18.98
N ASP A 259 2.58 13.48 -17.98
CA ASP A 259 2.93 13.99 -16.65
C ASP A 259 4.12 14.93 -16.70
N LEU A 260 5.17 14.58 -17.46
CA LEU A 260 6.33 15.45 -17.67
C LEU A 260 5.91 16.79 -18.28
N VAL A 261 5.05 16.78 -19.30
CA VAL A 261 4.55 18.02 -19.93
C VAL A 261 3.73 18.84 -18.94
N CYS A 262 2.81 18.22 -18.20
CA CYS A 262 2.02 18.89 -17.16
C CYS A 262 2.90 19.48 -16.06
N CYS A 263 3.93 18.76 -15.64
CA CYS A 263 4.90 19.17 -14.64
C CYS A 263 5.73 20.37 -15.11
N LEU A 264 6.22 20.36 -16.36
CA LEU A 264 6.97 21.49 -16.90
C LEU A 264 6.10 22.74 -16.99
N ILE A 265 4.85 22.62 -17.44
CA ILE A 265 3.93 23.77 -17.55
C ILE A 265 3.50 24.28 -16.17
N GLY A 266 3.12 23.38 -15.26
CA GLY A 266 2.57 23.73 -13.94
C GLY A 266 3.63 24.10 -12.90
N ALA A 267 4.88 23.69 -13.08
CA ALA A 267 6.01 23.98 -12.21
C ALA A 267 7.25 24.34 -13.06
N PRO A 268 7.28 25.54 -13.68
CA PRO A 268 8.36 25.92 -14.57
C PRO A 268 9.71 25.90 -13.85
N ILE A 269 10.73 25.36 -14.52
CA ILE A 269 12.09 25.21 -13.97
C ILE A 269 12.79 26.57 -13.82
N ILE A 270 12.31 27.59 -14.53
CA ILE A 270 12.91 28.94 -14.55
C ILE A 270 12.00 29.90 -13.80
N ILE A 271 12.61 30.72 -12.95
CA ILE A 271 11.95 31.80 -12.23
C ILE A 271 11.45 32.83 -13.26
N GLY A 272 10.16 33.17 -13.23
CA GLY A 272 9.50 34.02 -14.25
C GLY A 272 8.83 33.24 -15.40
N GLY A 273 9.12 31.93 -15.51
CA GLY A 273 8.54 31.05 -16.51
C GLY A 273 9.32 31.00 -17.83
N TYR A 274 8.82 30.23 -18.80
CA TYR A 274 9.52 30.01 -20.07
C TYR A 274 9.50 31.20 -21.02
N GLN A 275 8.74 32.26 -20.72
CA GLN A 275 8.72 33.49 -21.51
C GLN A 275 9.98 34.34 -21.28
N ASP A 276 10.60 34.22 -20.10
CA ASP A 276 11.81 34.94 -19.70
C ASP A 276 13.10 34.16 -20.00
N PHE A 277 13.04 33.22 -20.97
CA PHE A 277 14.17 32.38 -21.39
C PHE A 277 15.20 33.20 -22.21
N SER A 278 15.70 34.28 -21.63
CA SER A 278 16.94 34.88 -22.11
C SER A 278 18.09 34.03 -21.58
N ILE A 279 18.92 33.53 -22.50
CA ILE A 279 19.99 32.54 -22.27
C ILE A 279 21.04 32.99 -21.24
N ILE A 280 21.00 34.25 -20.79
CA ILE A 280 22.07 34.91 -20.05
C ILE A 280 21.71 35.18 -18.57
N THR A 281 20.42 35.20 -18.17
CA THR A 281 20.01 35.59 -16.79
C THR A 281 18.97 34.68 -16.14
N ALA A 282 18.59 33.54 -16.75
CA ALA A 282 17.56 32.67 -16.19
C ALA A 282 18.06 31.95 -14.92
N GLU A 283 17.50 32.31 -13.76
CA GLU A 283 17.73 31.60 -12.50
C GLU A 283 16.85 30.34 -12.42
N ILE A 284 17.43 29.23 -11.94
CA ILE A 284 16.74 27.94 -11.80
C ILE A 284 15.94 27.93 -10.49
N ASP A 285 14.64 27.63 -10.60
CA ASP A 285 13.78 27.35 -9.46
C ASP A 285 13.97 25.89 -8.99
N TRP A 286 14.92 25.70 -8.08
CA TRP A 286 15.20 24.40 -7.48
C TRP A 286 14.01 23.80 -6.72
N ALA A 287 13.06 24.62 -6.24
CA ALA A 287 11.86 24.12 -5.59
C ALA A 287 10.94 23.44 -6.60
N ASN A 288 10.74 24.04 -7.78
CA ASN A 288 9.97 23.41 -8.86
C ASN A 288 10.69 22.18 -9.43
N VAL A 289 12.02 22.21 -9.59
CA VAL A 289 12.79 21.02 -9.96
C VAL A 289 12.56 19.88 -8.95
N GLY A 290 12.63 20.17 -7.65
CA GLY A 290 12.36 19.20 -6.61
C GLY A 290 10.94 18.61 -6.69
N ARG A 291 9.95 19.45 -6.97
CA ARG A 291 8.55 19.01 -7.17
C ARG A 291 8.40 18.09 -8.38
N ILE A 292 9.02 18.42 -9.52
CA ILE A 292 9.01 17.57 -10.72
C ILE A 292 9.64 16.20 -10.41
N VAL A 293 10.79 16.17 -9.73
CA VAL A 293 11.46 14.92 -9.33
C VAL A 293 10.58 14.10 -8.37
N ILE A 294 9.90 14.78 -7.44
CA ILE A 294 8.96 14.14 -6.52
C ILE A 294 7.82 13.47 -7.30
N THR A 295 7.19 14.19 -8.22
CA THR A 295 6.04 13.72 -8.99
C THR A 295 6.41 12.57 -9.93
N LEU A 296 7.43 12.75 -10.78
CA LEU A 296 7.79 11.74 -11.79
C LEU A 296 8.51 10.51 -11.21
N GLY A 297 9.33 10.69 -10.17
CA GLY A 297 10.24 9.65 -9.69
C GLY A 297 9.90 9.13 -8.30
N LEU A 298 9.90 10.03 -7.31
CA LEU A 298 9.81 9.63 -5.91
C LEU A 298 8.46 8.98 -5.58
N PHE A 299 7.37 9.49 -6.16
CA PHE A 299 6.03 8.93 -5.97
C PHE A 299 6.00 7.45 -6.37
N GLU A 300 6.42 7.13 -7.59
CA GLU A 300 6.46 5.76 -8.11
C GLU A 300 7.40 4.87 -7.28
N PHE A 301 8.55 5.40 -6.87
CA PHE A 301 9.49 4.67 -6.02
C PHE A 301 8.84 4.27 -4.69
N VAL A 302 8.15 5.19 -4.01
CA VAL A 302 7.44 4.90 -2.75
C VAL A 302 6.33 3.87 -2.96
N VAL A 303 5.56 3.96 -4.04
CA VAL A 303 4.56 2.93 -4.39
C VAL A 303 5.21 1.56 -4.56
N TRP A 304 6.33 1.50 -5.27
CA TRP A 304 7.06 0.25 -5.46
C TRP A 304 7.54 -0.34 -4.14
N VAL A 305 8.16 0.45 -3.26
CA VAL A 305 8.58 0.00 -1.93
C VAL A 305 7.38 -0.49 -1.11
N LEU A 306 6.26 0.24 -1.13
CA LEU A 306 5.03 -0.14 -0.42
C LEU A 306 4.50 -1.50 -0.89
N VAL A 307 4.55 -1.77 -2.20
CA VAL A 307 4.18 -3.09 -2.74
C VAL A 307 5.15 -4.18 -2.28
N GLN A 308 6.46 -3.92 -2.21
CA GLN A 308 7.43 -4.89 -1.67
C GLN A 308 7.20 -5.16 -0.18
N CYS A 309 6.93 -4.13 0.63
CA CYS A 309 6.58 -4.29 2.04
C CYS A 309 5.30 -5.11 2.22
N SER A 310 4.28 -4.86 1.39
CA SER A 310 3.03 -5.62 1.39
C SER A 310 3.24 -7.08 1.02
N LYS A 311 4.11 -7.35 0.04
CA LYS A 311 4.51 -8.69 -0.37
C LYS A 311 5.26 -9.41 0.74
N ALA A 312 6.21 -8.74 1.41
CA ALA A 312 6.93 -9.28 2.56
C ALA A 312 5.96 -9.62 3.70
N ALA A 313 5.06 -8.70 4.05
CA ALA A 313 4.04 -8.94 5.07
C ALA A 313 3.19 -10.18 4.76
N TYR A 314 2.79 -10.36 3.49
CA TYR A 314 2.04 -11.54 3.05
C TYR A 314 2.83 -12.85 3.17
N PHE A 315 4.12 -12.86 2.82
CA PHE A 315 4.93 -14.07 2.97
C PHE A 315 5.13 -14.42 4.45
N TYR A 316 5.53 -13.44 5.27
CA TYR A 316 5.79 -13.67 6.70
C TYR A 316 4.54 -14.01 7.51
N SER A 317 3.34 -13.62 7.05
CA SER A 317 2.07 -14.01 7.69
C SER A 317 1.63 -15.43 7.35
N ASN A 318 2.08 -15.99 6.22
CA ASN A 318 1.65 -17.31 5.74
C ASN A 318 2.69 -18.42 5.93
N VAL A 319 3.93 -18.08 6.28
CA VAL A 319 4.92 -19.07 6.74
C VAL A 319 4.56 -19.42 8.19
N GLU A 320 3.82 -20.52 8.38
CA GLU A 320 3.66 -21.10 9.71
C GLU A 320 5.05 -21.40 10.28
N PRO A 321 5.36 -21.01 11.52
CA PRO A 321 6.62 -21.38 12.14
C PRO A 321 6.66 -22.91 12.16
N GLU A 322 7.62 -23.47 11.44
CA GLU A 322 7.95 -24.89 11.52
C GLU A 322 8.01 -25.23 13.01
N LYS A 323 7.07 -26.08 13.46
CA LYS A 323 7.04 -26.51 14.85
C LYS A 323 8.38 -27.20 15.09
N LYS A 324 9.32 -26.51 15.75
CA LYS A 324 10.58 -27.07 16.20
C LYS A 324 10.22 -28.34 16.97
N ALA A 325 10.58 -29.48 16.36
CA ALA A 325 10.38 -30.80 16.92
C ALA A 325 11.27 -31.00 18.16
#